data_AF-A0A662B175-F1
#
_entry.id   AF-A0A662B175-F1
#
_cell.length_a   1.000
_cell.length_b   1.000
_cell.length_c   1.000
_cell.angle_alpha   90.00
_cell.angle_beta   90.00
_cell.angle_gamma   90.00
#
_symmetry.space_group_name_H-M   'P 1'
#
loop_
_entity.id
_entity.type
_entity.pdbx_description
1 polymer ?
#
loop_
_entity_poly.entity_id
_entity_poly.type
_entity_poly.pdbx_seq_one_letter_code
_entity_poly.pdbx_strand_id
1 'polypeptide(L)' 'KEIVVTDISGKTILKTSSADKQVRLTTSDFDKGVYLVTVYDGTDILVKRFVK' A
#
# COMPACT_ATOMS: atom_id res chain seq x y z
N LYS A 1 -8.33 5.07 7.74
CA LYS A 1 -7.46 3.92 7.41
C LYS A 1 -6.17 4.47 6.81
N GLU A 2 -5.03 4.14 7.41
CA GLU A 2 -3.71 4.39 6.84
C GLU A 2 -3.41 3.28 5.83
N ILE A 3 -2.94 3.64 4.64
CA ILE A 3 -2.48 2.72 3.61
C ILE A 3 -1.02 3.04 3.30
N VAL A 4 -0.16 2.04 3.42
CA VAL A 4 1.26 2.13 3.13
C VAL A 4 1.63 1.10 2.08
N VAL A 5 2.31 1.53 1.02
CA VAL A 5 2.89 0.64 0.01
C VAL A 5 4.40 0.68 0.14
N THR A 6 5.01 -0.47 0.29
CA THR A 6 6.47 -0.65 0.37
C THR A 6 6.95 -1.59 -0.73
N ASP A 7 8.14 -1.36 -1.27
CA ASP A 7 8.83 -2.34 -2.10
C ASP A 7 9.53 -3.41 -1.24
N ILE A 8 10.10 -4.43 -1.88
CA ILE A 8 10.82 -5.51 -1.16
C ILE A 8 12.06 -5.07 -0.40
N SER A 9 12.62 -3.89 -0.71
CA SER A 9 13.75 -3.33 0.05
C SER A 9 13.29 -2.64 1.34
N GLY A 10 11.97 -2.55 1.56
CA GLY A 10 11.36 -1.84 2.67
C GLY A 10 11.17 -0.35 2.42
N LYS A 11 11.52 0.15 1.23
CA LYS A 11 11.30 1.56 0.87
C LYS A 11 9.81 1.82 0.76
N THR A 12 9.35 2.85 1.47
CA THR A 12 7.96 3.34 1.31
C THR A 12 7.84 4.07 -0.01
N ILE A 13 6.92 3.59 -0.85
CA ILE A 13 6.62 4.15 -2.17
C ILE A 13 5.43 5.09 -2.08
N LEU A 14 4.43 4.71 -1.26
CA LEU A 14 3.23 5.50 -1.06
C LEU A 14 2.75 5.39 0.38
N LYS A 15 2.39 6.52 0.96
CA LYS A 15 1.73 6.60 2.26
C LYS A 15 0.53 7.52 2.12
N THR A 16 -0.65 7.02 2.42
CA THR A 16 -1.90 7.79 2.35
C THR A 16 -2.83 7.41 3.47
N SER A 17 -3.84 8.25 3.71
CA SER A 17 -4.92 7.96 4.63
C SER A 17 -6.25 8.25 3.94
N SER A 18 -7.22 7.38 4.14
CA SER A 18 -8.58 7.59 3.64
C SER A 18 -9.61 7.09 4.66
N ALA A 19 -10.73 7.81 4.75
CA ALA A 19 -11.92 7.38 5.47
C ALA A 19 -12.88 6.54 4.60
N ASP A 20 -12.59 6.43 3.30
CA ASP A 20 -13.44 5.74 2.34
C ASP A 20 -13.35 4.22 2.50
N LYS A 21 -14.44 3.55 2.11
CA LYS A 21 -14.49 2.08 2.07
C LYS A 21 -13.67 1.49 0.92
N GLN A 22 -13.41 2.27 -0.13
CA GLN A 22 -12.62 1.87 -1.28
C GLN A 22 -11.55 2.92 -1.56
N VAL A 23 -10.33 2.46 -1.84
CA VAL A 23 -9.19 3.30 -2.23
C VAL A 23 -8.65 2.77 -3.54
N ARG A 24 -8.44 3.66 -4.52
CA ARG A 24 -7.76 3.34 -5.77
C ARG A 24 -6.32 3.81 -5.68
N LEU A 25 -5.39 2.92 -6.00
CA LEU A 25 -3.96 3.22 -6.08
C LEU A 25 -3.54 3.17 -7.53
N THR A 26 -3.08 4.30 -8.06
CA THR A 26 -2.43 4.35 -9.37
C THR A 26 -0.98 3.94 -9.20
N THR A 27 -0.55 2.90 -9.91
CA THR A 27 0.82 2.38 -9.81
C THR A 27 1.67 2.71 -11.04
N SER A 28 1.21 3.56 -11.95
CA SER A 28 1.91 3.86 -13.22
C SER A 28 3.39 4.19 -13.05
N ASP A 29 3.70 4.91 -11.97
CA ASP A 29 5.04 5.45 -11.71
C ASP A 29 5.89 4.49 -10.86
N PHE A 30 5.39 3.29 -10.59
CA PHE A 30 6.12 2.28 -9.83
C PHE A 30 6.96 1.46 -10.81
N ASP A 31 8.18 1.15 -10.42
CA ASP A 31 9.01 0.20 -11.16
C ASP A 31 8.38 -1.19 -11.19
N LYS A 32 8.88 -2.06 -12.08
CA LYS A 32 8.51 -3.48 -12.06
C LYS A 32 9.05 -4.12 -10.78
N GLY A 33 8.22 -4.88 -10.08
CA GLY A 33 8.63 -5.44 -8.81
C GLY A 33 7.50 -5.98 -7.96
N VAL A 34 7.88 -6.42 -6.77
CA VAL A 34 6.97 -6.93 -5.74
C VAL A 34 6.75 -5.83 -4.70
N TYR A 35 5.50 -5.65 -4.31
CA TYR A 35 5.09 -4.62 -3.37
C TYR A 35 4.20 -5.20 -2.29
N LEU A 36 4.32 -4.64 -1.08
CA LEU A 36 3.46 -4.93 0.06
C LEU A 36 2.55 -3.72 0.32
N VAL A 37 1.25 -3.96 0.30
CA VAL A 37 0.21 -3.01 0.71
C VAL A 37 -0.21 -3.36 2.12
N THR A 38 0.01 -2.42 3.04
CA THR A 38 -0.40 -2.49 4.42
C THR A 38 -1.55 -1.53 4.64
N VAL A 39 -2.66 -2.00 5.18
CA VAL A 39 -3.82 -1.18 5.57
C VAL A 39 -4.00 -1.31 7.07
N TYR A 40 -3.97 -0.18 7.76
CA TYR A 40 -4.21 -0.08 9.19
C TYR A 40 -5.42 0.80 9.46
N ASP A 41 -6.38 0.35 10.25
CA ASP A 41 -7.59 1.12 10.57
C ASP A 41 -7.64 1.65 12.00
N GLY A 42 -6.57 1.45 12.79
CA GLY A 42 -6.52 1.81 14.20
C GLY A 42 -6.64 0.60 15.13
N THR A 43 -7.15 -0.52 14.62
CA THR A 43 -7.29 -1.77 15.40
C THR A 43 -6.66 -2.95 14.66
N ASP A 44 -6.99 -3.10 13.37
CA ASP A 44 -6.57 -4.23 12.56
C ASP A 44 -5.53 -3.82 11.52
N ILE A 45 -4.64 -4.77 11.20
CA ILE A 45 -3.65 -4.65 10.14
C ILE A 45 -3.91 -5.71 9.07
N LEU A 46 -4.09 -5.28 7.84
CA LEU A 46 -4.19 -6.14 6.66
C LEU A 46 -2.97 -5.93 5.76
N VAL A 47 -2.28 -7.02 5.44
CA VAL A 47 -1.12 -6.99 4.53
C VAL A 47 -1.42 -7.83 3.29
N LYS A 48 -1.19 -7.26 2.11
CA LYS A 48 -1.32 -7.95 0.82
C LYS A 48 -0.12 -7.69 -0.07
N ARG A 49 0.27 -8.71 -0.83
CA ARG A 49 1.31 -8.61 -1.85
C ARG A 49 0.68 -8.41 -3.22
N PHE A 50 1.30 -7.58 -4.05
CA PHE A 50 1.06 -7.58 -5.49
C PHE A 50 2.39 -7.54 -6.26
N VAL A 51 2.32 -7.92 -7.54
CA VAL A 51 3.43 -7.84 -8.49
C VAL A 51 3.02 -6.90 -9.61
N LYS A 52 3.90 -5.99 -9.98
CA LYS A 52 3.77 -5.09 -11.13
C LYS A 52 4.81 -5.43 -12.18
#